data_AF-A0A2U8X0F0-F1
#
_entry.id   AF-A0A2U8X0F0-F1
#
_cell.length_a   1.000
_cell.length_b   1.000
_cell.length_c   1.000
_cell.angle_alpha   90.00
_cell.angle_beta   90.00
_cell.angle_gamma   90.00
#
_symmetry.space_group_name_H-M   'P 1'
#
loop_
_entity.id
_entity.type
_entity.pdbx_description
1 polymer ?
#
loop_
_entity_poly.entity_id
_entity_poly.type
_entity_poly.pdbx_seq_one_letter_code
_entity_poly.pdbx_strand_id
1 'polypeptide(L)' 'MDAIIAEIIEHEGTAQELAEFAHRMDVDGHHATAETIRATSRARRVKGLELRGNLAALAIADHEATEGSD' A
#
# COMPACT_ATOMS: atom_id res chain seq x y z
N MET A 1 -7.23 3.28 -14.37
CA MET A 1 -5.97 2.59 -14.03
C MET A 1 -5.03 3.54 -13.29
N ASP A 2 -4.76 4.73 -13.82
CA ASP A 2 -3.87 5.74 -13.23
C ASP A 2 -4.20 6.17 -11.79
N ALA A 3 -5.48 6.36 -11.46
CA ALA A 3 -5.89 6.70 -10.10
C ALA A 3 -5.54 5.59 -9.08
N ILE A 4 -5.71 4.32 -9.46
CA ILE A 4 -5.36 3.17 -8.61
C ILE A 4 -3.85 3.09 -8.43
N ILE A 5 -3.07 3.36 -9.49
CA ILE A 5 -1.62 3.39 -9.42
C ILE A 5 -1.13 4.53 -8.50
N ALA A 6 -1.71 5.72 -8.60
CA ALA A 6 -1.39 6.83 -7.70
C ALA A 6 -1.70 6.48 -6.24
N GLU A 7 -2.85 5.86 -5.98
CA GLU A 7 -3.25 5.43 -4.63
C GLU A 7 -2.32 4.33 -4.07
N ILE A 8 -1.86 3.39 -4.91
CA ILE A 8 -0.84 2.40 -4.53
C ILE A 8 0.46 3.10 -4.09
N ILE A 9 0.96 4.04 -4.90
CA ILE A 9 2.19 4.78 -4.61
C ILE A 9 2.05 5.55 -3.29
N GLU A 10 0.92 6.21 -3.06
CA GLU A 10 0.65 6.95 -1.83
C GLU A 10 0.67 6.02 -0.60
N HIS A 11 -0.04 4.89 -0.66
CA HIS A 11 -0.10 3.95 0.45
C HIS A 11 1.27 3.33 0.77
N GLU A 12 2.05 2.97 -0.25
CA GLU A 12 3.38 2.38 -0.07
C GLU A 12 4.40 3.40 0.44
N GLY A 13 4.40 4.61 -0.12
CA GLY A 13 5.24 5.71 0.35
C GLY A 13 4.95 6.06 1.80
N THR A 14 3.66 6.27 2.13
CA THR A 14 3.23 6.55 3.51
C THR A 14 3.60 5.41 4.47
N ALA A 15 3.47 4.15 4.03
CA ALA A 15 3.85 3.00 4.85
C ALA A 15 5.35 3.02 5.18
N GLN A 16 6.20 3.33 4.21
CA GLN A 16 7.65 3.45 4.41
C GLN A 16 7.99 4.60 5.37
N GLU A 17 7.45 5.79 5.13
CA GLU A 17 7.71 6.97 5.98
C GLU A 17 7.31 6.72 7.44
N LEU A 18 6.15 6.07 7.66
CA LEU A 18 5.70 5.69 8.99
C LEU A 18 6.63 4.63 9.62
N ALA A 19 7.14 3.66 8.86
CA ALA A 19 8.07 2.66 9.38
C ALA A 19 9.39 3.30 9.83
N GLU A 20 9.93 4.23 9.03
CA GLU A 20 11.13 4.98 9.36
C GLU A 20 10.91 5.89 10.58
N PHE A 21 9.75 6.56 10.64
CA PHE A 21 9.42 7.39 11.79
C PHE A 21 9.25 6.58 13.07
N ALA A 22 8.58 5.42 13.00
CA ALA A 22 8.47 4.53 14.14
C ALA A 22 9.84 4.05 14.62
N HIS A 23 10.78 3.77 13.71
CA HIS A 23 12.13 3.40 14.09
C HIS A 23 12.83 4.52 14.86
N ARG A 24 12.72 5.78 14.42
CA ARG A 24 13.27 6.93 15.15
C ARG A 24 12.66 7.05 16.55
N MET A 25 11.33 6.95 16.66
CA MET A 25 10.64 7.00 17.96
C MET A 25 11.06 5.87 18.90
N ASP A 26 11.32 4.68 18.37
CA ASP A 26 11.78 3.54 19.16
C ASP A 26 13.20 3.75 19.70
N VAL A 27 14.09 4.31 18.87
CA VAL A 27 15.46 4.68 19.26
C VAL A 27 15.45 5.79 20.31
N ASP A 28 14.51 6.73 20.23
CA ASP A 28 14.32 7.81 21.20
C ASP A 28 13.62 7.34 22.51
N GLY A 29 13.29 6.05 22.64
CA GLY A 29 12.67 5.46 23.83
C GLY A 29 11.13 5.58 23.89
N HIS A 30 10.49 6.09 22.84
CA HIS A 30 9.04 6.22 22.73
C HIS A 30 8.38 4.95 22.19
N HIS A 31 8.59 3.81 22.86
CA HIS A 31 8.19 2.48 22.37
C HIS A 31 6.68 2.34 22.09
N ALA A 32 5.82 2.84 22.97
CA ALA A 32 4.36 2.76 22.77
C ALA A 32 3.89 3.56 21.54
N THR A 33 4.49 4.72 21.31
CA THR A 33 4.25 5.54 20.12
C THR A 33 4.78 4.84 18.87
N ALA A 34 5.99 4.29 18.93
CA ALA A 34 6.58 3.52 17.83
C ALA A 34 5.72 2.30 17.45
N GLU A 35 5.16 1.57 18.43
CA GLU A 35 4.26 0.44 18.17
C GLU A 35 2.99 0.87 17.44
N THR A 36 2.37 1.97 17.87
CA THR A 36 1.18 2.53 17.22
C THR A 36 1.48 2.92 15.77
N ILE A 37 2.60 3.61 15.53
CA ILE A 37 3.01 4.03 14.18
C ILE A 37 3.31 2.80 13.30
N ARG A 38 3.96 1.76 13.84
CA ARG A 38 4.19 0.49 13.13
C ARG A 38 2.87 -0.18 12.72
N ALA A 39 1.86 -0.15 13.58
CA ALA A 39 0.54 -0.69 13.24
C ALA A 39 -0.09 0.07 12.07
N THR A 40 -0.03 1.40 12.06
CA THR A 40 -0.53 2.23 10.95
C THR A 40 0.27 1.99 9.66
N SER A 41 1.60 1.90 9.74
CA SER A 41 2.47 1.54 8.60
C SER A 41 2.06 0.20 7.97
N ARG A 42 1.85 -0.84 8.80
CA ARG A 42 1.38 -2.15 8.33
C ARG A 42 0.03 -2.07 7.64
N ALA A 43 -0.93 -1.33 8.22
CA ALA A 43 -2.24 -1.16 7.61
C ALA A 43 -2.16 -0.49 6.22
N ARG A 44 -1.31 0.53 6.07
CA ARG A 44 -1.05 1.18 4.76
C ARG A 44 -0.45 0.21 3.75
N ARG A 45 0.52 -0.62 4.17
CA ARG A 45 1.13 -1.65 3.31
C ARG A 45 0.11 -2.70 2.85
N VAL A 46 -0.75 -3.18 3.75
CA VAL A 46 -1.84 -4.10 3.39
C VAL A 46 -2.75 -3.47 2.35
N LYS A 47 -3.12 -2.20 2.52
CA LYS A 47 -3.97 -1.51 1.55
C LYS A 47 -3.32 -1.39 0.17
N GLY A 48 -2.02 -1.09 0.10
CA GLY A 48 -1.27 -1.10 -1.17
C GLY A 48 -1.30 -2.46 -1.87
N LEU A 49 -1.15 -3.56 -1.12
CA LEU A 49 -1.24 -4.93 -1.65
C LEU A 49 -2.64 -5.26 -2.18
N GLU A 50 -3.70 -4.88 -1.47
CA GLU A 50 -5.07 -5.05 -1.92
C GLU A 50 -5.31 -4.32 -3.25
N LEU A 51 -4.86 -3.07 -3.36
CA LEU A 51 -5.00 -2.27 -4.59
C LEU A 51 -4.22 -2.88 -5.76
N ARG A 52 -3.02 -3.42 -5.52
CA ARG A 52 -2.27 -4.19 -6.55
C ARG A 52 -3.05 -5.42 -7.02
N GLY A 53 -3.68 -6.15 -6.10
CA GLY A 53 -4.54 -7.29 -6.44
C GLY A 53 -5.72 -6.87 -7.32
N ASN A 54 -6.39 -5.78 -6.96
CA ASN A 54 -7.50 -5.22 -7.75
C ASN A 54 -7.03 -4.76 -9.13
N LEU A 55 -5.86 -4.11 -9.22
CA LEU A 55 -5.27 -3.67 -10.48
C LEU A 55 -4.98 -4.86 -11.40
N ALA A 56 -4.40 -5.94 -10.85
CA ALA A 56 -4.15 -7.17 -11.61
C ALA A 56 -5.45 -7.82 -12.11
N ALA A 57 -6.48 -7.87 -11.27
CA ALA A 57 -7.79 -8.40 -11.67
C ALA A 57 -8.44 -7.57 -12.80
N LEU A 58 -8.33 -6.24 -12.74
CA LEU A 58 -8.82 -5.36 -13.81
C LEU A 58 -8.05 -5.55 -15.11
N ALA A 59 -6.73 -5.75 -15.06
CA ALA A 59 -5.91 -6.00 -16.25
C ALA A 59 -6.28 -7.33 -16.93
N ILE A 60 -6.60 -8.37 -16.16
CA ILE A 60 -7.07 -9.66 -16.69
C ILE A 60 -8.45 -9.49 -17.36
N ALA A 61 -9.39 -8.83 -16.69
CA ALA A 61 -10.73 -8.63 -17.22
C ALA A 61 -10.73 -7.78 -18.51
N ASP A 62 -9.88 -6.75 -18.59
CA ASP A 62 -9.70 -5.94 -19.81
C ASP A 62 -9.17 -6.79 -20.96
N HIS A 63 -8.18 -7.64 -20.70
CA HIS A 63 -7.62 -8.57 -21.68
C HIS A 63 -8.66 -9.56 -22.21
N GLU A 64 -9.42 -10.22 -21.34
CA GLU A 64 -10.50 -11.16 -21.72
C GLU A 64 -11.60 -10.48 -22.55
N ALA A 65 -11.95 -9.22 -22.22
CA ALA A 65 -12.93 -8.45 -22.99
C ALA A 65 -12.44 -8.10 -24.40
N THR A 66 -11.14 -7.85 -24.56
CA THR A 66 -10.53 -7.57 -25.87
C THR A 66 -10.35 -8.81 -26.75
N GLU A 67 -10.10 -9.99 -26.17
CA GLU A 67 -9.92 -11.24 -26.92
C GLU A 67 -11.23 -11.97 -27.25
N GLY A 68 -12.30 -11.76 -26.48
CA GLY A 68 -13.61 -12.39 -26.71
C GLY A 68 -14.51 -11.69 -27.74
N SER A 69 -14.02 -10.64 -28.41
CA SER A 69 -14.79 -9.84 -29.38
C SER A 69 -14.45 -10.12 -30.86
N ASP A 70 -13.66 -11.15 -31.15
CA ASP A 70 -13.40 -11.70 -32.50
C ASP A 70 -14.20 -12.99 -32.77
#